data_AF-A0A509EMJ1-F1
#
_entry.id   AF-A0A509EMJ1-F1
#
_cell.length_a   1.000
_cell.length_b   1.000
_cell.length_c   1.000
_cell.angle_alpha   90.00
_cell.angle_beta   90.00
_cell.angle_gamma   90.00
#
_symmetry.space_group_name_H-M   'P 1'
#
loop_
_entity.id
_entity.type
_entity.pdbx_description
1 polymer ?
#
loop_
_entity_poly.entity_id
_entity_poly.type
_entity_poly.pdbx_seq_one_letter_code
_entity_poly.pdbx_strand_id
1 'polypeptide(L)'
;MDERQALAAFAALGQEHRLRAVRALVTAGPDGLAAGVLAETVGVAGNNLSFHLKELSHAGLISARRAGKSVIYSAAYAGLSDLVQFLMRDCCQGHPEVCAPAVAALGACDCATGDIAPA
;
A
#
# COMPACT_ATOMS: atom_id res chain seq x y z
N MET A 1 1.07 11.90 -7.92
CA MET A 1 0.18 11.04 -8.76
C MET A 1 -0.72 11.84 -9.71
N ASP A 2 -0.83 11.41 -10.97
CA ASP A 2 -1.80 11.87 -11.99
C ASP A 2 -2.95 10.86 -12.19
N GLU A 3 -3.95 11.17 -13.02
CA GLU A 3 -5.12 10.30 -13.24
C GLU A 3 -4.73 8.92 -13.80
N ARG A 4 -3.77 8.85 -14.72
CA ARG A 4 -3.34 7.58 -15.32
C ARG A 4 -2.69 6.67 -14.26
N GLN A 5 -1.85 7.26 -13.42
CA GLN A 5 -1.22 6.57 -12.29
C GLN A 5 -2.28 6.11 -11.28
N ALA A 6 -3.27 6.95 -10.96
CA ALA A 6 -4.36 6.60 -10.06
C ALA A 6 -5.21 5.44 -10.61
N LEU A 7 -5.59 5.47 -11.89
CA LEU A 7 -6.32 4.39 -12.54
C LEU A 7 -5.56 3.06 -12.50
N ALA A 8 -4.24 3.08 -12.74
CA ALA A 8 -3.40 1.90 -12.63
C ALA A 8 -3.38 1.35 -11.19
N ALA A 9 -3.27 2.24 -10.19
CA ALA A 9 -3.31 1.87 -8.79
C ALA A 9 -4.68 1.27 -8.37
N PHE A 10 -5.79 1.87 -8.79
CA PHE A 10 -7.13 1.33 -8.53
C PHE A 10 -7.35 0.00 -9.23
N ALA A 11 -6.94 -0.12 -10.49
CA ALA A 11 -7.02 -1.38 -11.22
C ALA A 11 -6.19 -2.48 -10.54
N ALA A 12 -5.04 -2.12 -9.95
CA ALA A 12 -4.22 -3.05 -9.17
C ALA A 12 -4.89 -3.43 -7.82
N LEU A 13 -5.47 -2.48 -7.10
CA LEU A 13 -6.14 -2.74 -5.82
C LEU A 13 -7.50 -3.42 -5.96
N GLY A 14 -8.18 -3.29 -7.11
CA GLY A 14 -9.51 -3.83 -7.39
C GLY A 14 -9.60 -5.36 -7.50
N GLN A 15 -8.60 -6.09 -6.98
CA GLN A 15 -8.64 -7.55 -6.89
C GLN A 15 -8.30 -7.99 -5.47
N GLU A 16 -9.05 -8.96 -4.98
CA GLU A 16 -9.07 -9.38 -3.58
C GLU A 16 -7.70 -9.69 -2.98
N HIS A 17 -6.91 -10.55 -3.62
CA HIS A 17 -5.59 -10.96 -3.12
C HIS A 17 -4.58 -9.82 -3.17
N ARG A 18 -4.66 -8.94 -4.17
CA ARG A 18 -3.80 -7.74 -4.26
C ARG A 18 -4.09 -6.77 -3.13
N LEU A 19 -5.37 -6.51 -2.83
CA LEU A 19 -5.76 -5.68 -1.69
C LEU A 19 -5.30 -6.28 -0.37
N ARG A 20 -5.49 -7.59 -0.17
CA ARG A 20 -5.00 -8.31 1.02
C ARG A 20 -3.48 -8.20 1.16
N ALA A 21 -2.74 -8.36 0.07
CA ALA A 21 -1.28 -8.26 0.06
C ALA A 21 -0.81 -6.86 0.47
N VAL A 22 -1.37 -5.80 -0.12
CA VAL A 22 -1.02 -4.41 0.25
C VAL A 22 -1.31 -4.16 1.73
N ARG A 23 -2.47 -4.58 2.23
CA ARG A 23 -2.81 -4.42 3.66
C ARG A 23 -1.84 -5.17 4.58
N ALA A 24 -1.50 -6.42 4.24
CA ALA A 24 -0.53 -7.19 5.00
C ALA A 24 0.84 -6.50 5.02
N LEU A 25 1.28 -5.95 3.89
CA LEU A 25 2.55 -5.23 3.78
C LEU A 25 2.55 -3.89 4.51
N VAL A 26 1.41 -3.18 4.56
CA VAL A 26 1.27 -1.95 5.36
C VAL A 26 1.44 -2.27 6.85
N THR A 27 0.81 -3.35 7.33
CA THR A 27 0.94 -3.81 8.72
C THR A 27 2.35 -4.33 9.04
N ALA A 28 3.01 -4.97 8.08
CA ALA A 28 4.38 -5.47 8.26
C ALA A 28 5.43 -4.34 8.35
N GLY A 29 5.08 -3.11 8.00
CA GLY A 29 6.00 -1.99 8.12
C GLY A 29 7.08 -1.95 7.01
N PRO A 30 8.12 -1.11 7.19
CA PRO A 30 9.23 -0.99 6.24
C PRO A 30 10.03 -2.29 6.08
N ASP A 31 10.03 -3.16 7.09
CA ASP A 31 10.72 -4.45 7.05
C ASP A 31 10.11 -5.40 6.03
N GLY A 32 8.79 -5.33 5.83
CA GLY A 32 8.07 -6.10 4.83
C GLY A 32 7.97 -7.60 5.14
N LEU A 33 7.56 -8.40 4.15
CA LEU A 33 7.35 -9.84 4.26
C LEU A 33 8.05 -10.60 3.13
N ALA A 34 8.58 -11.78 3.45
CA ALA A 34 9.06 -12.71 2.43
C ALA A 34 7.91 -13.24 1.57
N ALA A 35 8.19 -13.54 0.30
CA ALA A 35 7.19 -14.04 -0.65
C ALA A 35 6.35 -15.22 -0.12
N GLY A 36 7.00 -16.19 0.54
CA GLY A 36 6.31 -17.35 1.12
C GLY A 36 5.32 -16.98 2.22
N VAL A 37 5.76 -16.16 3.18
CA VAL A 37 4.91 -15.67 4.29
C VAL A 37 3.74 -14.85 3.74
N LEU A 38 3.98 -14.02 2.72
CA LEU A 38 2.94 -13.22 2.10
C LEU A 38 1.92 -14.12 1.36
N ALA A 39 2.36 -15.20 0.72
CA ALA A 39 1.47 -16.15 0.04
C ALA A 39 0.53 -16.86 1.02
N GLU A 40 1.07 -17.29 2.16
CA GLU A 40 0.31 -17.87 3.27
C GLU A 40 -0.71 -16.86 3.82
N THR A 41 -0.26 -15.62 4.08
CA THR A 41 -1.10 -14.55 4.65
C THR A 41 -2.31 -14.22 3.77
N VAL A 42 -2.12 -14.20 2.43
CA VAL A 42 -3.20 -13.83 1.49
C VAL A 42 -3.99 -15.02 0.96
N GLY A 43 -3.59 -16.25 1.31
CA GLY A 43 -4.30 -17.49 0.99
C GLY A 43 -4.20 -17.90 -0.48
N VAL A 44 -3.05 -17.69 -1.13
CA VAL A 44 -2.83 -18.05 -2.55
C VAL A 44 -1.61 -18.95 -2.72
N ALA A 45 -1.63 -19.79 -3.76
CA ALA A 45 -0.45 -20.53 -4.17
C ALA A 45 0.67 -19.56 -4.64
N GLY A 46 1.93 -19.89 -4.34
CA GLY A 46 3.08 -19.01 -4.62
C GLY A 46 3.28 -18.63 -6.08
N ASN A 47 2.84 -19.48 -7.02
CA ASN A 47 2.87 -19.20 -8.46
C ASN A 47 1.88 -18.09 -8.85
N ASN A 48 0.72 -18.01 -8.21
CA ASN A 48 -0.28 -16.95 -8.44
C ASN A 48 0.11 -15.66 -7.74
N LEU A 49 0.80 -15.73 -6.60
CA LEU A 49 1.26 -14.54 -5.88
C LEU A 49 2.18 -13.66 -6.73
N SER A 50 3.12 -14.27 -7.46
CA SER A 50 4.11 -13.50 -8.24
C SER A 50 3.45 -12.61 -9.29
N PHE A 51 2.36 -13.07 -9.90
CA PHE A 51 1.56 -12.26 -10.82
C PHE A 51 0.92 -11.06 -10.10
N HIS A 52 0.27 -11.29 -8.96
CA HIS A 52 -0.33 -10.23 -8.16
C HIS A 52 0.69 -9.17 -7.72
N LEU A 53 1.87 -9.60 -7.26
CA LEU A 53 2.94 -8.69 -6.80
C LEU A 53 3.55 -7.90 -7.96
N LYS A 54 3.67 -8.49 -9.15
CA LYS A 54 4.15 -7.77 -10.34
C LYS A 54 3.23 -6.61 -10.69
N GLU A 55 1.92 -6.84 -10.71
CA GLU A 55 0.92 -5.80 -10.99
C GLU A 55 0.94 -4.69 -9.94
N LEU A 56 1.03 -5.05 -8.66
CA LEU A 56 1.15 -4.07 -7.57
C LEU A 56 2.43 -3.25 -7.65
N SER A 57 3.55 -3.88 -8.04
CA SER A 57 4.83 -3.18 -8.19
C SER A 57 4.83 -2.27 -9.42
N HIS A 58 4.22 -2.67 -10.54
CA HIS A 58 4.01 -1.80 -11.70
C HIS A 58 3.14 -0.59 -11.38
N ALA A 59 2.14 -0.76 -10.52
CA ALA A 59 1.31 0.34 -10.02
C ALA A 59 2.01 1.22 -8.96
N GLY A 60 3.25 0.90 -8.58
CA GLY A 60 4.02 1.68 -7.60
C GLY A 60 3.51 1.57 -6.15
N LEU A 61 2.75 0.52 -5.83
CA LEU A 61 2.12 0.34 -4.51
C LEU A 61 2.95 -0.53 -3.55
N ILE A 62 3.88 -1.31 -4.09
CA ILE A 62 4.81 -2.14 -3.31
C ILE A 62 6.22 -2.04 -3.87
N SER A 63 7.21 -2.34 -3.04
CA SER A 63 8.61 -2.49 -3.42
C SER A 63 9.10 -3.91 -3.14
N ALA A 64 10.16 -4.33 -3.83
CA ALA A 64 10.79 -5.62 -3.65
C ALA A 64 12.29 -5.46 -3.48
N ARG A 65 12.88 -6.17 -2.51
CA ARG A 65 14.32 -6.21 -2.27
C ARG A 65 14.81 -7.65 -2.11
N ARG A 66 15.98 -7.97 -2.66
CA ARG A 66 16.60 -9.28 -2.45
C ARG A 66 17.24 -9.35 -1.06
N ALA A 67 17.00 -10.45 -0.35
CA ALA A 67 17.61 -10.78 0.92
C ALA A 67 18.11 -12.23 0.87
N GLY A 68 19.37 -12.41 0.46
CA GLY A 68 19.95 -13.74 0.22
C GLY A 68 19.22 -14.49 -0.89
N LYS A 69 18.62 -15.64 -0.55
CA LYS A 69 17.87 -16.49 -1.48
C LYS A 69 16.40 -16.11 -1.62
N SER A 70 15.92 -15.16 -0.81
CA SER A 70 14.52 -14.75 -0.75
C SER A 70 14.33 -13.32 -1.26
N VAL A 71 13.11 -12.99 -1.66
CA VAL A 71 12.68 -11.62 -1.96
C VAL A 71 11.75 -11.17 -0.85
N ILE A 72 12.03 -9.99 -0.29
CA ILE A 72 11.18 -9.33 0.68
C ILE A 72 10.41 -8.23 -0.03
N TYR A 73 9.10 -8.20 0.18
CA TYR A 73 8.20 -7.18 -0.34
C TYR A 73 7.78 -6.24 0.79
N SER A 74 7.67 -4.95 0.51
CA SER A 74 7.20 -3.94 1.47
C SER A 74 6.21 -2.99 0.80
N ALA A 75 5.40 -2.30 1.59
CA ALA A 75 4.49 -1.28 1.08
C ALA A 75 5.28 -0.07 0.56
N ALA A 76 4.92 0.43 -0.62
CA ALA A 76 5.46 1.69 -1.12
C ALA A 76 4.62 2.85 -0.54
N TYR A 77 4.95 3.28 0.68
CA TYR A 77 4.17 4.28 1.41
C TYR A 77 3.98 5.60 0.66
N ALA A 78 4.98 6.04 -0.11
CA ALA A 78 4.86 7.23 -0.95
C ALA A 78 3.73 7.08 -1.99
N GLY A 79 3.70 5.95 -2.72
CA GLY A 79 2.65 5.69 -3.71
C GLY A 79 1.26 5.52 -3.11
N LEU A 80 1.17 4.88 -1.93
CA LEU A 80 -0.09 4.76 -1.18
C LEU A 80 -0.59 6.11 -0.68
N SER A 81 0.29 6.95 -0.13
CA SER A 81 -0.05 8.30 0.33
C SER A 81 -0.51 9.17 -0.85
N ASP A 82 0.19 9.10 -1.97
CA ASP A 82 -0.18 9.77 -3.21
C ASP A 82 -1.59 9.39 -3.71
N LEU A 83 -1.95 8.11 -3.63
CA LEU A 83 -3.27 7.62 -4.02
C LEU A 83 -4.39 8.13 -3.09
N VAL A 84 -4.15 8.13 -1.78
CA VAL A 84 -5.09 8.70 -0.79
C VAL A 84 -5.24 10.20 -1.03
N GLN A 85 -4.14 10.93 -1.20
CA GLN A 85 -4.15 12.36 -1.52
C GLN A 85 -4.83 12.65 -2.85
N PHE A 86 -4.75 11.77 -3.84
CA PHE A 86 -5.47 11.90 -5.10
C PHE A 86 -6.99 11.85 -4.88
N LEU A 87 -7.50 10.90 -4.10
CA LEU A 87 -8.92 10.79 -3.77
C LEU A 87 -9.43 11.94 -2.90
N MET A 88 -8.60 12.38 -1.95
CA MET A 88 -8.95 13.43 -0.99
C MET A 88 -8.59 14.83 -1.52
N ARG A 89 -8.16 14.96 -2.78
CA ARG A 89 -7.96 16.27 -3.40
C ARG A 89 -9.32 16.93 -3.54
N ASP A 90 -9.42 18.17 -3.07
CA ASP A 90 -10.69 18.91 -3.05
C ASP A 90 -11.80 18.21 -2.23
N CYS A 91 -11.42 17.27 -1.33
CA CYS A 91 -12.25 16.16 -0.79
C CYS A 91 -13.66 16.53 -0.34
N CYS A 92 -13.87 17.77 0.07
CA CYS A 92 -15.08 18.11 0.78
C CYS A 92 -15.80 19.31 0.17
N GLN A 93 -15.21 20.19 -0.65
CA GLN A 93 -15.91 21.37 -1.22
C GLN A 93 -16.83 22.13 -0.22
N GLY A 94 -16.52 22.09 1.09
CA GLY A 94 -17.40 22.60 2.16
C GLY A 94 -18.18 21.56 3.00
N HIS A 95 -17.98 20.27 2.76
CA HIS A 95 -18.66 19.12 3.38
C HIS A 95 -17.72 18.27 4.27
N PRO A 96 -17.28 18.80 5.43
CA PRO A 96 -16.32 18.11 6.29
C PRO A 96 -16.80 16.74 6.78
N GLU A 97 -18.11 16.48 6.79
CA GLU A 97 -18.70 15.18 7.15
C GLU A 97 -18.21 14.01 6.27
N VAL A 98 -17.76 14.28 5.05
CA VAL A 98 -17.26 13.25 4.12
C VAL A 98 -15.85 12.80 4.50
N CYS A 99 -14.97 13.76 4.84
CA CYS A 99 -13.57 13.50 5.16
C CYS A 99 -13.31 13.28 6.66
N ALA A 100 -14.13 13.82 7.57
CA ALA A 100 -13.88 13.79 9.01
C ALA A 100 -13.67 12.38 9.58
N PRO A 101 -14.49 11.35 9.25
CA PRO A 101 -14.25 9.99 9.75
C PRO A 101 -12.94 9.40 9.24
N ALA A 102 -12.58 9.65 7.99
CA ALA A 102 -11.34 9.16 7.39
C ALA A 102 -10.12 9.83 8.02
N VAL A 103 -10.17 11.15 8.24
CA VAL A 103 -9.10 11.91 8.93
C VAL A 103 -8.95 11.46 10.38
N ALA A 104 -10.06 11.25 11.10
CA ALA A 104 -10.02 10.75 12.48
C ALA A 104 -9.41 9.34 12.55
N ALA A 105 -9.76 8.45 11.62
CA ALA A 105 -9.18 7.11 11.55
C ALA A 105 -7.67 7.14 11.28
N LEU A 106 -7.21 8.05 10.41
CA LEU A 106 -5.78 8.27 10.14
C LEU A 106 -5.04 8.88 11.34
N GLY A 107 -5.68 9.79 12.07
CA GLY A 107 -5.11 10.39 13.29
C GLY A 107 -5.03 9.44 14.49
N ALA A 108 -5.84 8.38 14.50
CA ALA A 108 -5.78 7.30 15.48
C ALA A 108 -4.74 6.23 15.13
N CYS A 109 -4.10 6.31 13.95
CA CYS A 109 -2.92 5.51 13.70
C CYS A 109 -1.78 6.07 14.56
N ASP A 110 -1.36 5.29 15.57
CA ASP A 110 -0.14 5.52 16.34
C ASP A 110 1.09 5.27 15.44
N CYS A 111 1.24 6.09 14.40
CA CYS A 111 2.51 6.28 13.72
C CYS A 111 3.40 6.98 14.74
N ALA A 112 4.09 6.22 15.58
CA ALA A 112 5.21 6.75 16.34
C ALA A 112 6.07 7.53 15.35
N THR A 113 6.24 8.82 15.61
CA THR A 113 7.12 9.71 14.85
C THR A 113 8.56 9.21 15.02
N GLY A 114 8.92 8.15 14.31
CA GLY A 114 10.28 7.65 14.20
C GLY A 114 10.87 8.20 12.91
N ASP A 115 11.87 9.07 13.07
CA ASP A 115 12.80 9.55 12.04
C ASP A 115 12.24 10.51 10.97
N ILE A 116 11.77 11.69 11.39
CA ILE A 116 12.07 12.91 10.61
C ILE A 116 13.24 13.60 11.33
N ALA A 117 14.46 13.24 10.96
CA ALA A 117 15.62 14.06 11.28
C ALA A 117 15.48 15.38 10.47
N PRO A 118 15.42 16.55 11.12
CA PRO A 118 15.48 17.81 10.38
C PRO A 118 16.89 17.94 9.77
N ALA A 119 16.92 18.28 8.48
CA ALA A 119 18.13 18.73 7.79
C ALA A 119 18.55 20.13 8.28
#